data_AF-A0A4Q3W116-F1
#
_entry.id   AF-A0A4Q3W116-F1
#
_cell.length_a   1.000
_cell.length_b   1.000
_cell.length_c   1.000
_cell.angle_alpha   90.00
_cell.angle_beta   90.00
_cell.angle_gamma   90.00
#
_symmetry.space_group_name_H-M   'P 1'
#
loop_
_entity.id
_entity.type
_entity.pdbx_description
1 polymer ?
#
loop_
_entity_poly.entity_id
_entity_poly.type
_entity_poly.pdbx_seq_one_letter_code
_entity_poly.pdbx_strand_id
1 'polypeptide(L)' 'MDTVVTLSSADPSRVPVPATVTIPAGSQSATVSVPLGTFTITKFVRITATKPGSSLYRTLKIAP' A
#
# COMPACT_ATOMS: atom_id res chain seq x y z
N MET A 1 -19.99 7.26 5.82
CA MET A 1 -19.70 6.30 4.73
C MET A 1 -18.23 5.96 4.80
N ASP A 2 -17.93 4.68 4.99
CA ASP A 2 -16.60 4.10 4.82
C ASP A 2 -16.16 4.19 3.35
N THR A 3 -14.86 4.30 3.13
CA THR A 3 -14.26 4.37 1.79
C THR A 3 -13.38 3.17 1.59
N VAL A 4 -13.72 2.33 0.60
CA VAL A 4 -12.87 1.22 0.18
C VAL A 4 -11.81 1.74 -0.78
N VAL A 5 -10.56 1.42 -0.51
CA VAL A 5 -9.40 1.78 -1.33
C VAL A 5 -8.76 0.49 -1.81
N THR A 6 -8.58 0.34 -3.12
CA THR A 6 -7.83 -0.77 -3.70
C THR A 6 -6.34 -0.45 -3.68
N LEU A 7 -5.50 -1.34 -3.17
CA LEU A 7 -4.05 -1.19 -3.20
C LEU A 7 -3.43 -2.20 -4.15
N SER A 8 -2.43 -1.75 -4.89
CA SER A 8 -1.62 -2.57 -5.79
C SER A 8 -0.14 -2.30 -5.52
N SER A 9 0.64 -3.36 -5.41
CA SER A 9 2.10 -3.30 -5.24
C SER A 9 2.78 -3.68 -6.53
N ALA A 10 3.86 -2.99 -6.88
CA ALA A 10 4.72 -3.36 -8.01
C ALA A 10 5.44 -4.70 -7.79
N ASP A 11 5.68 -5.09 -6.53
CA ASP A 11 6.41 -6.31 -6.15
C ASP A 11 5.67 -7.09 -5.05
N PRO A 12 4.52 -7.72 -5.34
CA PRO A 12 3.72 -8.44 -4.33
C PRO A 12 4.44 -9.66 -3.74
N SER A 13 5.46 -10.20 -4.41
CA SER A 13 6.30 -11.32 -3.92
C SER A 13 7.22 -10.94 -2.76
N ARG A 14 7.53 -9.64 -2.60
CA ARG A 14 8.39 -9.09 -1.55
C ARG A 14 7.63 -8.15 -0.60
N VAL A 15 6.61 -7.47 -1.14
CA VAL A 15 5.77 -6.49 -0.45
C VAL A 15 4.31 -6.87 -0.68
N PRO A 16 3.81 -7.90 0.03
CA PRO A 16 2.43 -8.37 -0.11
C PRO A 16 1.49 -7.37 0.57
N VAL A 17 0.94 -6.45 -0.21
CA VAL A 17 -0.10 -5.53 0.25
C VAL A 17 -1.48 -6.17 0.08
N PRO A 18 -2.42 -5.95 1.02
CA PRO A 18 -3.81 -6.34 0.82
C PRO A 18 -4.38 -5.62 -0.40
N ALA A 19 -5.18 -6.33 -1.20
CA ALA A 19 -5.77 -5.78 -2.42
C ALA A 19 -6.76 -4.63 -2.13
N THR A 20 -7.35 -4.60 -0.94
CA THR A 20 -8.33 -3.59 -0.52
C THR A 20 -8.15 -3.21 0.95
N VAL A 21 -8.38 -1.95 1.26
CA VAL A 21 -8.32 -1.37 2.61
C VAL A 21 -9.55 -0.51 2.81
N THR A 22 -10.25 -0.72 3.92
CA THR A 22 -11.45 0.06 4.25
C THR A 22 -11.06 1.19 5.22
N ILE A 23 -11.28 2.43 4.80
CA ILE A 23 -11.11 3.61 5.65
C ILE A 23 -12.46 3.89 6.31
N PRO A 24 -12.58 3.77 7.64
CA PRO A 24 -13.84 4.03 8.34
C PRO A 24 -14.27 5.49 8.20
N ALA A 25 -15.58 5.71 8.23
CA ALA A 25 -16.16 7.05 8.13
C ALA A 25 -15.61 7.96 9.25
N GLY A 26 -15.11 9.14 8.88
CA GLY A 26 -14.48 10.09 9.82
C GLY A 26 -12.96 9.92 9.98
N SER A 27 -12.36 8.86 9.43
CA SER A 27 -10.91 8.72 9.30
C SER A 27 -10.43 9.23 7.95
N GLN A 28 -9.30 9.92 7.93
CA GLN A 28 -8.67 10.37 6.68
C GLN A 28 -7.62 9.37 6.15
N SER A 29 -7.19 8.43 6.99
CA SER A 29 -6.13 7.46 6.70
C SER A 29 -6.45 6.11 7.33
N ALA A 30 -6.03 5.03 6.68
CA ALA A 30 -5.99 3.70 7.27
C ALA A 30 -4.55 3.18 7.23
N THR A 31 -4.13 2.52 8.31
CA THR A 31 -2.80 1.91 8.39
C THR A 31 -2.86 0.50 7.82
N VAL A 32 -1.88 0.17 6.98
CA VAL A 32 -1.74 -1.14 6.37
C VAL A 32 -0.41 -1.73 6.80
N SER A 33 -0.47 -2.85 7.49
CA SER A 33 0.73 -3.60 7.87
C SER A 33 1.13 -4.52 6.74
N VAL A 34 2.35 -4.37 6.24
CA VAL A 34 2.89 -5.19 5.16
C VAL A 34 4.10 -5.94 5.69
N PRO A 35 4.10 -7.28 5.72
CA PRO A 35 5.26 -8.03 6.13
C PRO A 35 6.34 -7.90 5.06
N LEU A 36 7.39 -7.17 5.40
CA LEU A 36 8.58 -7.02 4.59
C LEU A 36 9.55 -8.16 4.94
N GLY A 37 10.01 -8.88 3.92
CA GLY A 37 11.04 -9.92 4.09
C GLY A 37 12.43 -9.32 4.35
N THR A 38 13.45 -10.15 4.24
CA THR A 38 14.84 -9.67 4.20
C THR A 38 15.17 -9.12 2.82
N PHE A 39 15.78 -7.93 2.78
CA PHE A 39 16.21 -7.28 1.55
C PHE A 39 17.74 -7.19 1.57
N THR A 40 18.38 -7.67 0.50
CA THR A 40 19.84 -7.60 0.37
C THR A 40 20.30 -6.30 -0.30
N ILE A 41 19.39 -5.63 -1.02
CA ILE A 41 19.65 -4.40 -1.75
C ILE A 41 18.54 -3.39 -1.52
N THR A 42 18.88 -2.10 -1.61
CA THR A 42 17.85 -1.06 -1.54
C THR A 42 16.91 -1.20 -2.73
N LYS A 43 15.62 -1.38 -2.46
CA LYS A 43 14.56 -1.55 -3.46
C LYS A 43 13.56 -0.40 -3.33
N PHE A 44 13.03 0.03 -4.47
CA PHE A 44 11.99 1.03 -4.54
C PHE A 44 10.72 0.37 -5.08
N VAL A 45 9.80 0.05 -4.18
CA VAL A 45 8.54 -0.61 -4.54
C VAL A 45 7.45 0.45 -4.61
N ARG A 46 6.82 0.59 -5.78
CA ARG A 46 5.70 1.52 -5.94
C ARG A 46 4.41 0.86 -5.49
N ILE A 47 3.72 1.52 -4.56
CA ILE A 47 2.38 1.15 -4.09
C ILE A 47 1.40 2.16 -4.65
N THR A 48 0.37 1.68 -5.34
CA THR A 48 -0.73 2.49 -5.86
C THR A 48 -1.97 2.21 -5.03
N ALA A 49 -2.55 3.25 -4.47
CA ALA A 49 -3.80 3.24 -3.74
C ALA A 49 -4.87 3.98 -4.55
N THR A 50 -5.89 3.27 -4.99
CA THR A 50 -7.00 3.83 -5.76
C THR A 50 -8.27 3.77 -4.93
N LYS A 51 -8.87 4.94 -4.71
CA LYS A 51 -10.20 5.08 -4.12
C LYS A 51 -11.20 5.51 -5.20
N PRO A 52 -12.51 5.29 -5.00
CA PRO A 52 -13.53 5.79 -5.92
C PRO A 52 -13.36 7.29 -6.15
N GLY A 53 -12.98 7.67 -7.37
CA GLY A 53 -12.74 9.07 -7.78
C GLY A 53 -11.34 9.63 -7.53
N SER A 54 -10.37 8.88 -7.00
CA SER A 54 -8.98 9.35 -6.87
C SER A 54 -7.97 8.21 -6.79
N SER A 55 -6.84 8.37 -7.46
CA SER A 55 -5.71 7.45 -7.32
C SER A 55 -4.49 8.19 -6.78
N LEU A 56 -3.80 7.57 -5.84
CA LEU A 56 -2.56 8.06 -5.26
C LEU A 56 -1.53 6.95 -5.35
N TYR A 57 -0.28 7.30 -5.57
CA TYR A 57 0.82 6.35 -5.52
C TYR A 57 1.93 6.88 -4.63
N ARG A 58 2.64 5.95 -3.99
CA ARG A 58 3.79 6.21 -3.14
C ARG A 58 4.88 5.20 -3.45
N THR A 59 6.12 5.64 -3.38
CA THR A 59 7.29 4.76 -3.51
C THR A 59 7.80 4.42 -2.13
N LEU A 60 7.82 3.13 -1.81
CA LEU A 60 8.41 2.60 -0.60
C LEU A 60 9.88 2.29 -0.86
N LYS A 61 10.77 3.05 -0.24
CA LYS A 61 12.21 2.74 -0.21
C LYS A 61 12.44 1.70 0.88
N ILE A 62 12.89 0.53 0.47
CA ILE A 62 13.24 -0.57 1.34
C ILE A 62 14.75 -0.66 1.34
N ALA A 63 15.38 -0.34 2.46
CA ALA A 63 16.81 -0.50 2.65
C ALA A 63 17.07 -1.80 3.45
N PRO A 64 18.23 -2.46 3.23
CA PRO A 64 18.71 -3.52 4.12
C PRO A 64 18.89 -3.04 5.56
#